data_AF-A0A1M7PE75-F1
#
_entry.id   AF-A0A1M7PE75-F1
#
_cell.length_a   1.000
_cell.length_b   1.000
_cell.length_c   1.000
_cell.angle_alpha   90.00
_cell.angle_beta   90.00
_cell.angle_gamma   90.00
#
_symmetry.space_group_name_H-M   'P 1'
#
loop_
_entity.id
_entity.type
_entity.pdbx_description
1 polymer ?
#
loop_
_entity_poly.entity_id
_entity_poly.type
_entity_poly.pdbx_seq_one_letter_code
_entity_poly.pdbx_strand_id
1 'polypeptide(L)'
;MKKLKTVFAIVFFGIIANVGAQEARVRSETRINSNQENIAYYEQRGAEDARYELEFRAKSKSDERAFWQEQKQYEKELKKDNKHAYRVYLQSKEEAYVNHYHHCNNQCYHSDAFYQHAEFYYSEYDRRNYKRNPSTISVNTQVGVRTPSVRLGIF
;
A
#
# COMPACT_ATOMS: atom_id res chain seq x y z
N MET A 1 -30.33 4.78 -57.19
CA MET A 1 -29.97 3.62 -56.33
C MET A 1 -28.49 3.52 -55.91
N LYS A 2 -27.60 4.46 -56.26
CA LYS A 2 -26.17 4.39 -55.86
C LYS A 2 -25.84 5.14 -54.57
N LYS A 3 -26.53 6.25 -54.26
CA LYS A 3 -26.25 7.09 -53.07
C LYS A 3 -26.83 6.54 -51.75
N LEU A 4 -27.86 5.70 -51.79
CA LEU A 4 -28.41 5.05 -50.59
C LEU A 4 -27.49 3.95 -50.02
N LYS A 5 -26.72 3.27 -50.88
CA LYS A 5 -25.81 2.18 -50.45
C LYS A 5 -24.61 2.70 -49.65
N THR A 6 -24.19 3.94 -49.88
CA THR A 6 -23.04 4.56 -49.21
C THR A 6 -23.36 5.02 -47.78
N VAL A 7 -24.61 5.41 -47.51
CA VAL A 7 -25.04 5.87 -46.17
C VAL A 7 -25.11 4.71 -45.17
N PHE A 8 -25.56 3.53 -45.61
CA PHE A 8 -25.61 2.34 -44.75
C PHE A 8 -24.23 1.83 -44.32
N ALA A 9 -23.19 2.03 -45.15
CA ALA A 9 -21.82 1.59 -44.82
C ALA A 9 -21.17 2.42 -43.69
N ILE A 10 -21.55 3.69 -43.54
CA ILE A 10 -20.99 4.60 -42.52
C ILE A 10 -21.62 4.32 -41.14
N VAL A 11 -22.91 3.98 -41.09
CA VAL A 11 -23.61 3.65 -39.84
C VAL A 11 -23.12 2.31 -39.27
N PHE A 12 -22.77 1.34 -40.11
CA PHE A 12 -22.26 0.04 -39.66
C PHE A 12 -20.86 0.12 -39.04
N PHE A 13 -19.99 1.04 -39.51
CA PHE A 13 -18.63 1.21 -38.96
C PHE A 13 -18.62 1.93 -37.60
N GLY A 14 -19.59 2.80 -37.31
CA GLY A 14 -19.66 3.53 -36.04
C GLY A 14 -20.09 2.67 -34.84
N ILE A 15 -20.84 1.58 -35.08
CA ILE A 15 -21.33 0.69 -34.02
C ILE A 15 -20.18 -0.21 -33.49
N ILE A 16 -19.28 -0.67 -34.36
CA ILE A 16 -18.19 -1.58 -34.00
C ILE A 16 -17.15 -0.88 -33.09
N ALA A 17 -16.90 0.42 -33.29
CA ALA A 17 -15.96 1.18 -32.47
C ALA A 17 -16.45 1.42 -31.02
N ASN A 18 -17.76 1.51 -30.80
CA ASN A 18 -18.33 1.76 -29.47
C ASN A 18 -18.39 0.49 -28.61
N VAL A 19 -18.65 -0.67 -29.21
CA VAL A 19 -18.68 -1.96 -28.49
C VAL A 19 -17.28 -2.32 -27.96
N GLY A 20 -16.23 -2.18 -28.77
CA GLY A 20 -14.85 -2.44 -28.33
C GLY A 20 -14.37 -1.48 -27.22
N ALA A 21 -14.85 -0.23 -27.22
CA ALA A 21 -14.55 0.73 -26.17
C ALA A 21 -15.28 0.44 -24.85
N GLN A 22 -16.52 -0.06 -24.91
CA GLN A 22 -17.27 -0.49 -23.72
C GLN A 22 -16.69 -1.77 -23.10
N GLU A 23 -16.33 -2.77 -23.92
CA GLU A 23 -15.68 -4.00 -23.43
C GLU A 23 -14.34 -3.72 -22.74
N ALA A 24 -13.55 -2.79 -23.26
CA ALA A 24 -12.29 -2.37 -22.65
C ALA A 24 -12.50 -1.69 -21.29
N ARG A 25 -13.52 -0.83 -21.16
CA ARG A 25 -13.87 -0.16 -19.90
C ARG A 25 -14.34 -1.16 -18.84
N VAL A 26 -15.28 -2.05 -19.18
CA VAL A 26 -15.78 -3.09 -18.27
C VAL A 26 -14.66 -4.02 -17.82
N ARG A 27 -13.77 -4.43 -18.73
CA ARG A 27 -12.59 -5.25 -18.39
C ARG A 27 -11.60 -4.50 -17.50
N SER A 28 -11.46 -3.19 -17.67
CA SER A 28 -10.63 -2.35 -16.79
C SER A 28 -11.22 -2.17 -15.40
N GLU A 29 -12.53 -1.90 -15.29
CA GLU A 29 -13.24 -1.79 -14.01
C GLU A 29 -13.24 -3.12 -13.25
N THR A 30 -13.45 -4.24 -13.95
CA THR A 30 -13.40 -5.57 -13.34
C THR A 30 -11.98 -5.90 -12.84
N ARG A 31 -10.93 -5.50 -13.58
CA ARG A 31 -9.54 -5.66 -13.14
C ARG A 31 -9.18 -4.75 -11.95
N ILE A 32 -9.69 -3.52 -11.92
CA ILE A 32 -9.48 -2.59 -10.81
C ILE A 32 -10.17 -3.14 -9.55
N ASN A 33 -11.43 -3.56 -9.68
CA ASN A 33 -12.18 -4.15 -8.57
C ASN A 33 -11.53 -5.45 -8.09
N SER A 34 -11.12 -6.35 -9.00
CA SER A 34 -10.45 -7.59 -8.61
C SER A 34 -9.09 -7.34 -7.95
N ASN A 35 -8.33 -6.33 -8.42
CA ASN A 35 -7.07 -5.96 -7.79
C ASN A 35 -7.30 -5.34 -6.41
N GLN A 36 -8.31 -4.48 -6.27
CA GLN A 36 -8.65 -3.85 -5.00
C GLN A 36 -9.19 -4.86 -3.98
N GLU A 37 -10.02 -5.81 -4.41
CA GLU A 37 -10.52 -6.92 -3.58
C GLU A 37 -9.36 -7.84 -3.14
N ASN A 38 -8.43 -8.14 -4.05
CA ASN A 38 -7.20 -8.87 -3.69
C ASN A 38 -6.37 -8.12 -2.66
N ILE A 39 -6.24 -6.79 -2.79
CA ILE A 39 -5.45 -5.99 -1.84
C ILE A 39 -6.09 -5.94 -0.46
N ALA A 40 -7.41 -5.72 -0.37
CA ALA A 40 -8.14 -5.75 0.89
C ALA A 40 -8.04 -7.14 1.58
N TYR A 41 -8.07 -8.22 0.78
CA TYR A 41 -7.82 -9.56 1.30
C TYR A 41 -6.46 -9.69 1.98
N TYR A 42 -5.37 -9.24 1.34
CA TYR A 42 -4.02 -9.35 1.92
C TYR A 42 -3.80 -8.42 3.11
N GLU A 43 -4.47 -7.27 3.14
CA GLU A 43 -4.50 -6.38 4.29
C GLU A 43 -5.11 -7.09 5.50
N GLN A 44 -6.33 -7.62 5.35
CA GLN A 44 -7.03 -8.36 6.40
C GLN A 44 -6.24 -9.61 6.83
N ARG A 45 -5.75 -10.39 5.87
CA ARG A 45 -4.93 -11.58 6.09
C ARG A 45 -3.69 -11.26 6.92
N GLY A 46 -2.98 -10.18 6.62
CA GLY A 46 -1.80 -9.78 7.38
C GLY A 46 -2.15 -9.37 8.81
N ALA A 47 -3.27 -8.65 9.02
CA ALA A 47 -3.72 -8.32 10.37
C ALA A 47 -4.13 -9.57 11.17
N GLU A 48 -4.82 -10.53 10.54
CA GLU A 48 -5.19 -11.81 11.16
C GLU A 48 -3.97 -12.66 11.52
N ASP A 49 -3.02 -12.82 10.58
CA ASP A 49 -1.80 -13.59 10.80
C ASP A 49 -0.96 -12.95 11.91
N ALA A 50 -0.83 -11.61 11.95
CA ALA A 50 -0.13 -10.93 13.05
C ALA A 50 -0.83 -11.16 14.40
N ARG A 51 -2.16 -11.07 14.47
CA ARG A 51 -2.88 -11.37 15.72
C ARG A 51 -2.64 -12.80 16.19
N TYR A 52 -2.67 -13.76 15.26
CA TYR A 52 -2.36 -15.14 15.58
C TYR A 52 -0.92 -15.28 16.08
N GLU A 53 0.07 -14.68 15.41
CA GLU A 53 1.47 -14.68 15.82
C GLU A 53 1.71 -14.09 17.21
N LEU A 54 1.02 -12.98 17.53
CA LEU A 54 1.11 -12.31 18.84
C LEU A 54 0.49 -13.14 19.98
N GLU A 55 -0.50 -13.99 19.69
CA GLU A 55 -1.17 -14.86 20.65
C GLU A 55 -0.59 -16.30 20.65
N PHE A 56 0.26 -16.62 19.67
CA PHE A 56 0.72 -17.98 19.42
C PHE A 56 1.57 -18.51 20.58
N ARG A 57 1.19 -19.70 21.06
CA ARG A 57 1.93 -20.44 22.09
C ARG A 57 2.24 -21.83 21.57
N ALA A 58 3.48 -22.04 21.18
CA ALA A 58 3.95 -23.35 20.74
C ALA A 58 3.96 -24.35 21.91
N LYS A 59 3.60 -25.60 21.61
CA LYS A 59 3.69 -26.71 22.57
C LYS A 59 5.13 -27.22 22.73
N SER A 60 5.93 -27.06 21.68
CA SER A 60 7.34 -27.45 21.64
C SER A 60 8.15 -26.48 20.78
N LYS A 61 9.48 -26.46 21.00
CA LYS A 61 10.40 -25.67 20.16
C LYS A 61 10.38 -26.09 18.69
N SER A 62 10.08 -27.35 18.40
CA SER A 62 9.95 -27.82 17.01
C SER A 62 8.70 -27.26 16.34
N ASP A 63 7.57 -27.20 17.06
CA ASP A 63 6.32 -26.65 16.53
C ASP A 63 6.47 -25.15 16.25
N GLU A 64 7.12 -24.43 17.17
CA GLU A 64 7.45 -23.03 16.98
C GLU A 64 8.31 -22.80 15.74
N ARG A 65 9.36 -23.61 15.59
CA ARG A 65 10.25 -23.50 14.43
C ARG A 65 9.49 -23.80 13.15
N ALA A 66 8.65 -24.83 13.13
CA ALA A 66 7.85 -25.19 11.96
C ALA A 66 6.92 -24.04 11.57
N PHE A 67 6.18 -23.48 12.54
CA PHE A 67 5.31 -22.34 12.34
C PHE A 67 6.05 -21.15 11.70
N TRP A 68 7.19 -20.76 12.25
CA TRP A 68 7.96 -19.63 11.70
C TRP A 68 8.58 -19.92 10.32
N GLN A 69 8.86 -21.17 9.99
CA GLN A 69 9.32 -21.56 8.65
C GLN A 69 8.19 -21.51 7.63
N GLU A 70 7.01 -22.02 7.97
CA GLU A 70 5.81 -21.93 7.14
C GLU A 70 5.46 -20.47 6.84
N GLN A 71 5.48 -19.63 7.89
CA GLN A 71 5.23 -18.21 7.77
C GLN A 71 6.21 -17.51 6.83
N LYS A 72 7.52 -17.78 6.98
CA LYS A 72 8.57 -17.26 6.09
C LYS A 72 8.40 -17.74 4.66
N GLN A 73 7.99 -18.99 4.45
CA GLN A 73 7.78 -19.55 3.13
C GLN A 73 6.58 -18.90 2.43
N TYR A 74 5.46 -18.73 3.14
CA TYR A 74 4.29 -18.01 2.64
C TYR A 74 4.66 -16.58 2.20
N GLU A 75 5.35 -15.82 3.06
CA GLU A 75 5.77 -14.46 2.75
C GLU A 75 6.70 -14.38 1.54
N LYS A 76 7.58 -15.37 1.38
CA LYS A 76 8.49 -15.48 0.23
C LYS A 76 7.73 -15.77 -1.08
N GLU A 77 6.76 -16.66 -1.04
CA GLU A 77 5.90 -16.98 -2.19
C GLU A 77 5.03 -15.77 -2.57
N LEU A 78 4.38 -15.15 -1.58
CA LEU A 78 3.59 -13.94 -1.80
C LEU A 78 4.42 -12.81 -2.42
N LYS A 79 5.65 -12.61 -1.94
CA LYS A 79 6.58 -11.62 -2.52
C LYS A 79 6.95 -11.92 -3.97
N LYS A 80 7.09 -13.21 -4.32
CA LYS A 80 7.42 -13.65 -5.68
C LYS A 80 6.23 -13.43 -6.61
N ASP A 81 5.04 -13.79 -6.15
CA ASP A 81 3.82 -13.80 -6.97
C ASP A 81 3.24 -12.40 -7.13
N ASN A 82 3.15 -11.63 -6.03
CA ASN A 82 2.62 -10.28 -6.04
C ASN A 82 3.32 -9.37 -5.02
N LYS A 83 4.31 -8.60 -5.50
CA LYS A 83 5.04 -7.63 -4.68
C LYS A 83 4.16 -6.55 -4.05
N HIS A 84 3.05 -6.17 -4.68
CA HIS A 84 2.17 -5.14 -4.12
C HIS A 84 1.36 -5.70 -2.94
N ALA A 85 0.75 -6.87 -3.13
CA ALA A 85 0.08 -7.62 -2.07
C ALA A 85 1.02 -7.89 -0.88
N TYR A 86 2.25 -8.31 -1.15
CA TYR A 86 3.26 -8.51 -0.11
C TYR A 86 3.54 -7.25 0.72
N ARG A 87 3.61 -6.06 0.09
CA ARG A 87 3.81 -4.81 0.85
C ARG A 87 2.62 -4.48 1.73
N VAL A 88 1.40 -4.66 1.23
CA VAL A 88 0.18 -4.40 2.00
C VAL A 88 0.06 -5.37 3.16
N TYR A 89 0.32 -6.66 2.90
CA TYR A 89 0.39 -7.70 3.91
C TYR A 89 1.40 -7.38 5.02
N LEU A 90 2.62 -6.98 4.66
CA LEU A 90 3.63 -6.60 5.66
C LEU A 90 3.24 -5.34 6.44
N GLN A 91 2.63 -4.36 5.78
CA GLN A 91 2.18 -3.14 6.43
C GLN A 91 1.10 -3.44 7.47
N SER A 92 0.10 -4.26 7.14
CA SER A 92 -0.95 -4.60 8.10
C SER A 92 -0.42 -5.44 9.27
N LYS A 93 0.57 -6.33 9.03
CA LYS A 93 1.27 -7.02 10.11
C LYS A 93 1.98 -6.05 11.04
N GLU A 94 2.77 -5.14 10.47
CA GLU A 94 3.50 -4.16 11.25
C GLU A 94 2.59 -3.29 12.11
N GLU A 95 1.44 -2.84 11.59
CA GLU A 95 0.48 -2.05 12.38
C GLU A 95 -0.01 -2.82 13.62
N ALA A 96 -0.26 -4.13 13.49
CA ALA A 96 -0.62 -4.99 14.61
C ALA A 96 0.55 -5.19 15.59
N TYR A 97 1.77 -5.43 15.09
CA TYR A 97 2.97 -5.56 15.93
C TYR A 97 3.27 -4.26 16.70
N VAL A 98 3.19 -3.10 16.06
CA VAL A 98 3.40 -1.80 16.70
C VAL A 98 2.33 -1.53 17.75
N ASN A 99 1.08 -1.82 17.44
CA ASN A 99 0.00 -1.71 18.41
C ASN A 99 0.30 -2.59 19.64
N HIS A 100 0.70 -3.84 19.41
CA HIS A 100 1.11 -4.74 20.46
C HIS A 100 2.32 -4.20 21.24
N TYR A 101 3.36 -3.69 20.59
CA TYR A 101 4.51 -3.08 21.26
C TYR A 101 4.12 -2.00 22.27
N HIS A 102 3.13 -1.16 21.95
CA HIS A 102 2.65 -0.11 22.85
C HIS A 102 1.76 -0.61 24.00
N HIS A 103 1.01 -1.70 23.80
CA HIS A 103 0.09 -2.23 24.80
C HIS A 103 0.68 -3.38 25.62
N CYS A 104 1.77 -3.96 25.14
CA CYS A 104 2.40 -5.11 25.73
C CYS A 104 3.20 -4.69 26.96
N ASN A 105 2.86 -5.29 28.11
CA ASN A 105 3.50 -5.04 29.40
C ASN A 105 4.20 -6.31 29.90
N ASN A 106 4.65 -6.31 31.16
CA ASN A 106 5.37 -7.44 31.78
C ASN A 106 4.56 -8.77 31.83
N GLN A 107 3.28 -8.77 31.49
CA GLN A 107 2.41 -9.96 31.45
C GLN A 107 2.38 -10.61 30.06
N CYS A 108 2.90 -9.93 29.03
CA CYS A 108 3.13 -10.53 27.74
C CYS A 108 4.21 -11.61 27.84
N TYR A 109 3.81 -12.84 27.59
CA TYR A 109 4.75 -13.92 27.42
C TYR A 109 4.97 -14.17 25.93
N HIS A 110 6.22 -14.00 25.50
CA HIS A 110 6.68 -14.31 24.15
C HIS A 110 7.95 -15.13 24.20
N SER A 111 8.14 -16.01 23.23
CA SER A 111 9.35 -16.82 23.09
C SER A 111 10.51 -16.02 22.49
N ASP A 112 11.73 -16.56 22.61
CA ASP A 112 12.91 -15.99 21.94
C ASP A 112 12.72 -15.94 20.42
N ALA A 113 12.09 -16.96 19.83
CA ALA A 113 11.83 -17.01 18.40
C ALA A 113 10.86 -15.91 17.98
N PHE A 114 9.82 -15.63 18.78
CA PHE A 114 8.93 -14.51 18.53
C PHE A 114 9.71 -13.19 18.48
N TYR A 115 10.58 -12.92 19.46
CA TYR A 115 11.32 -11.65 19.50
C TYR A 115 12.24 -11.46 18.28
N GLN A 116 12.89 -12.52 17.80
CA GLN A 116 13.69 -12.47 16.56
C GLN A 116 12.85 -12.10 15.33
N HIS A 117 11.59 -12.50 15.31
CA HIS A 117 10.65 -12.19 14.24
C HIS A 117 10.03 -10.80 14.39
N ALA A 118 9.66 -10.43 15.62
CA ALA A 118 9.07 -9.14 15.96
C ALA A 118 10.05 -7.97 15.75
N GLU A 119 11.35 -8.19 15.98
CA GLU A 119 12.40 -7.18 15.78
C GLU A 119 12.37 -6.56 14.37
N PHE A 120 12.05 -7.36 13.35
CA PHE A 120 11.89 -6.86 11.98
C PHE A 120 10.81 -5.78 11.90
N TYR A 121 9.66 -5.99 12.53
CA TYR A 121 8.52 -5.07 12.48
C TYR A 121 8.74 -3.85 13.40
N TYR A 122 9.34 -4.04 14.57
CA TYR A 122 9.64 -2.93 15.49
C TYR A 122 10.71 -1.98 14.92
N SER A 123 11.78 -2.54 14.33
CA SER A 123 12.86 -1.72 13.77
C SER A 123 12.44 -0.94 12.51
N GLU A 124 11.58 -1.51 11.67
CA GLU A 124 11.06 -0.81 10.49
C GLU A 124 10.08 0.32 10.87
N TYR A 125 9.33 0.15 11.96
CA TYR A 125 8.54 1.23 12.57
C TYR A 125 9.46 2.35 13.06
N ASP A 126 10.51 2.03 13.84
CA ASP A 126 11.44 3.04 14.35
C ASP A 126 12.14 3.81 13.23
N ARG A 127 12.56 3.13 12.15
CA ARG A 127 13.15 3.76 10.96
C ARG A 127 12.17 4.72 10.29
N ARG A 128 10.89 4.36 10.20
CA ARG A 128 9.86 5.23 9.61
C ARG A 128 9.56 6.44 10.48
N ASN A 129 9.46 6.28 11.79
CA ASN A 129 9.25 7.40 12.69
C ASN A 129 10.48 8.33 12.75
N TYR A 130 11.69 7.78 12.73
CA TYR A 130 12.92 8.58 12.66
C TYR A 130 13.03 9.37 11.35
N LYS A 131 12.63 8.78 10.22
CA LYS A 131 12.54 9.49 8.93
C LYS A 131 11.38 10.46 8.84
N ARG A 132 10.35 10.30 9.67
CA ARG A 132 9.24 11.22 9.85
C ARG A 132 9.57 12.28 10.91
N ASN A 133 10.83 12.72 10.98
CA ASN A 133 11.11 14.02 11.56
C ASN A 133 10.50 15.03 10.57
N PRO A 134 9.44 15.78 10.93
CA PRO A 134 8.84 16.72 10.00
C PRO A 134 9.95 17.68 9.58
N SER A 135 10.31 17.68 8.30
CA SER A 135 11.03 18.80 7.74
C SER A 135 10.12 19.99 7.99
N THR A 136 10.49 20.82 8.96
CA THR A 136 9.93 22.15 9.11
C THR A 136 10.26 22.88 7.82
N ILE A 137 9.38 22.77 6.82
CA ILE A 137 9.37 23.63 5.66
C ILE A 137 8.96 24.99 6.22
N SER A 138 9.92 25.76 6.72
CA SER A 138 9.69 27.18 7.00
C SER A 138 9.49 27.83 5.63
N VAL A 139 8.22 28.02 5.25
CA VAL A 139 7.89 28.82 4.07
C VAL A 139 8.25 30.27 4.41
N ASN A 140 9.46 30.69 4.07
CA ASN A 140 9.88 32.08 4.19
C ASN A 140 9.32 32.86 3.01
N THR A 141 8.09 33.37 3.13
CA THR A 141 7.54 34.32 2.17
C THR A 141 8.15 35.69 2.42
N GLN A 142 9.29 35.97 1.79
CA GLN A 142 9.89 37.30 1.81
C GLN A 142 9.15 38.19 0.79
N VAL A 143 8.07 38.84 1.23
CA VAL A 143 7.34 39.82 0.42
C VAL A 143 8.15 41.12 0.37
N GLY A 144 9.01 41.25 -0.64
CA GLY A 144 9.76 42.48 -0.90
C GLY A 144 8.90 43.49 -1.65
N VAL A 145 8.38 44.52 -0.97
CA VAL A 145 7.76 45.68 -1.62
C VAL A 145 8.85 46.63 -2.11
N ARG A 146 9.08 46.64 -3.43
CA ARG A 146 9.88 47.66 -4.12
C ARG A 146 9.01 48.89 -4.35
N THR A 147 9.27 49.96 -3.61
CA THR A 147 8.68 51.27 -3.93
C THR A 147 9.45 51.92 -5.08
N PRO A 148 8.78 52.47 -6.10
CA PRO A 148 9.45 53.19 -7.18
C PRO A 148 9.99 54.52 -6.68
N SER A 149 11.24 54.84 -7.01
CA SER A 149 11.81 56.16 -6.75
C SER A 149 11.57 57.09 -7.93
N VAL A 150 10.83 58.17 -7.69
CA VAL A 150 10.62 59.23 -8.69
C VAL A 150 11.71 60.28 -8.47
N ARG A 151 12.58 60.48 -9.45
CA ARG A 151 13.51 61.62 -9.48
C ARG A 151 12.85 62.76 -10.24
N LEU A 152 12.53 63.84 -9.53
CA LEU A 152 12.14 65.11 -10.14
C LEU A 152 13.42 65.83 -10.60
N GLY A 153 13.59 65.93 -11.92
CA GLY A 153 14.58 66.82 -12.51
C GLY A 153 14.08 68.26 -12.42
N ILE A 154 14.88 69.13 -11.81
CA ILE A 154 14.66 70.58 -11.81
C ILE A 154 15.41 71.11 -13.03
N PHE A 155 14.71 71.85 -13.89
CA PHE A 155 15.23 72.47 -15.11
C PHE A 155 16.29 73.54 -14.81
#